data_AF-A0A9E7ANE3-F1
#
_entry.id   AF-A0A9E7ANE3-F1
#
_cell.length_a   1.000
_cell.length_b   1.000
_cell.length_c   1.000
_cell.angle_alpha   90.00
_cell.angle_beta   90.00
_cell.angle_gamma   90.00
#
_symmetry.space_group_name_H-M   'P 1'
#
loop_
_entity.id
_entity.type
_entity.pdbx_description
1 polymer ?
#
loop_
_entity_poly.entity_id
_entity_poly.type
_entity_poly.pdbx_seq_one_letter_code
_entity_poly.pdbx_strand_id
1 'polypeptide(L)'
;MSKPIARQKLAPGMTVLLGMPGHSMPGEWWLGTIIWIGGDEILVETYPPSQCGKGEKSLQHVSWVRAIGTIHELGEIQRGCRDELKLLTDAVKEAEEALRSARDAVYARLDEIAAAEPMREAGGGI
;
A
#
# COMPACT_ATOMS: atom_id res chain seq x y z
N MET A 1 -6.07 -9.25 -16.40
CA MET A 1 -4.96 -10.21 -16.16
C MET A 1 -3.69 -9.64 -16.78
N SER A 2 -2.89 -8.90 -16.01
CA SER A 2 -1.65 -8.29 -16.51
C SER A 2 -0.64 -9.38 -16.87
N LYS A 3 -0.05 -9.26 -18.05
CA LYS A 3 1.03 -10.15 -18.51
C LYS A 3 2.11 -10.18 -17.41
N PRO A 4 2.54 -11.36 -16.93
CA PRO A 4 3.68 -11.43 -16.01
C PRO A 4 4.85 -10.74 -16.69
N ILE A 5 5.59 -9.91 -15.93
CA ILE A 5 6.78 -9.19 -16.36
C ILE A 5 7.56 -10.12 -17.28
N ALA A 6 7.56 -9.79 -18.56
CA ALA A 6 7.89 -10.73 -19.61
C ALA A 6 9.37 -11.10 -19.48
N ARG A 7 9.66 -12.22 -18.82
CA ARG A 7 10.86 -13.07 -18.97
C ARG A 7 12.21 -12.35 -19.18
N GLN A 8 12.38 -11.12 -18.71
CA GLN A 8 13.69 -10.49 -18.70
C GLN A 8 14.47 -11.17 -17.60
N LYS A 9 15.54 -11.87 -18.01
CA LYS A 9 16.45 -12.52 -17.09
C LYS A 9 17.04 -11.43 -16.21
N LEU A 10 16.64 -11.42 -14.95
CA LEU A 10 17.19 -10.51 -13.96
C LEU A 10 18.70 -10.71 -13.91
N ALA A 11 19.44 -9.60 -13.79
CA ALA A 11 20.87 -9.60 -13.65
C ALA A 11 21.29 -8.55 -12.61
N PRO A 12 22.41 -8.77 -11.90
CA PRO A 12 23.04 -7.72 -11.11
C PRO A 12 23.34 -6.48 -11.96
N GLY A 13 23.18 -5.30 -11.37
CA GLY A 13 23.30 -3.99 -12.02
C GLY A 13 22.02 -3.47 -12.65
N MET A 14 20.96 -4.29 -12.75
CA MET A 14 19.66 -3.83 -13.26
C MET A 14 18.94 -2.97 -12.21
N THR A 15 18.39 -1.84 -12.67
CA THR A 15 17.45 -1.04 -11.90
C THR A 15 16.05 -1.62 -12.05
N VAL A 16 15.38 -1.79 -10.91
CA VAL A 16 14.06 -2.38 -10.81
C VAL A 16 13.13 -1.50 -9.99
N LEU A 17 11.84 -1.55 -10.33
CA LEU A 17 10.76 -1.02 -9.51
C LEU A 17 10.16 -2.16 -8.70
N LEU A 18 10.07 -1.97 -7.39
CA LEU A 18 9.66 -2.99 -6.43
C LEU A 18 8.38 -2.60 -5.72
N GLY A 19 7.55 -3.59 -5.42
CA GLY A 19 6.37 -3.45 -4.58
C GLY A 19 5.85 -4.81 -4.15
N MET A 20 5.38 -4.94 -2.91
CA MET A 20 4.86 -6.19 -2.38
C MET A 20 3.49 -6.51 -3.00
N PRO A 21 3.30 -7.70 -3.60
CA PRO A 21 1.99 -8.10 -4.15
C PRO A 21 0.90 -8.09 -3.08
N GLY A 22 -0.26 -7.52 -3.43
CA GLY A 22 -1.42 -7.42 -2.56
C GLY A 22 -1.30 -6.42 -1.40
N HIS A 23 -0.15 -5.74 -1.25
CA HIS A 23 0.09 -4.81 -0.15
C HIS A 23 0.51 -3.44 -0.65
N SER A 24 1.47 -3.37 -1.59
CA SER A 24 2.00 -2.08 -2.07
C SER A 24 1.23 -1.57 -3.28
N MET A 25 0.61 -0.41 -3.12
CA MET A 25 0.03 0.38 -4.21
C MET A 25 1.13 1.00 -5.08
N PRO A 26 0.86 1.38 -6.35
CA PRO A 26 1.85 2.02 -7.20
C PRO A 26 2.53 3.23 -6.56
N GLY A 27 1.80 3.97 -5.72
CA GLY A 27 2.35 5.12 -5.00
C GLY A 27 3.43 4.79 -3.98
N GLU A 28 3.49 3.53 -3.55
CA GLU A 28 4.39 3.01 -2.51
C GLU A 28 5.52 2.19 -3.09
N TRP A 29 5.52 1.94 -4.40
CA TRP A 29 6.61 1.23 -5.06
C TRP A 29 7.91 2.03 -4.98
N TRP A 30 9.03 1.32 -4.87
CA TRP A 30 10.35 1.92 -4.68
C TRP A 30 11.35 1.40 -5.70
N LEU A 31 12.35 2.24 -6.00
CA LEU A 31 13.44 1.89 -6.89
C LEU A 31 14.53 1.14 -6.12
N GLY A 32 15.16 0.19 -6.80
CA GLY A 32 16.35 -0.47 -6.29
C GLY A 32 17.22 -1.03 -7.40
N THR A 33 18.47 -1.32 -7.06
CA THR A 33 19.44 -1.93 -7.95
C THR A 33 19.71 -3.36 -7.49
N ILE A 34 19.59 -4.32 -8.40
CA ILE A 34 19.90 -5.72 -8.10
C ILE A 34 21.41 -5.85 -7.91
N ILE A 35 21.85 -6.43 -6.81
CA ILE A 35 23.27 -6.69 -6.53
C ILE A 35 23.59 -8.19 -6.48
N TRP A 36 22.58 -9.05 -6.27
CA TRP A 36 22.72 -10.50 -6.33
C TRP A 36 21.37 -11.18 -6.64
N ILE A 37 21.44 -12.40 -7.20
CA ILE A 37 20.28 -13.22 -7.55
C ILE A 37 20.57 -14.67 -7.17
N GLY A 38 19.61 -15.34 -6.53
CA GLY A 38 19.66 -16.78 -6.31
C GLY A 38 18.27 -17.37 -6.17
N GLY A 39 17.93 -18.32 -7.04
CA GLY A 39 16.60 -18.92 -7.08
C GLY A 39 15.51 -17.87 -7.29
N ASP A 40 14.55 -17.81 -6.36
CA ASP A 40 13.45 -16.86 -6.36
C ASP A 40 13.74 -15.61 -5.51
N GLU A 41 14.97 -15.43 -5.04
CA GLU A 41 15.40 -14.30 -4.23
C GLU A 41 16.36 -13.39 -4.99
N ILE A 42 16.22 -12.10 -4.71
CA ILE A 42 17.11 -11.05 -5.21
C ILE A 42 17.58 -10.20 -4.03
N LEU A 43 18.87 -9.88 -4.01
CA LEU A 43 19.39 -8.88 -3.10
C LEU A 43 19.38 -7.54 -3.82
N VAL A 44 18.73 -6.55 -3.22
CA VAL A 44 18.54 -5.24 -3.82
C VAL A 44 19.14 -4.18 -2.90
N GLU A 45 19.90 -3.26 -3.48
CA GLU A 45 20.33 -2.04 -2.83
C GLU A 45 19.39 -0.88 -3.19
N THR A 46 18.92 -0.18 -2.16
CA THR A 46 18.01 0.96 -2.26
C THR A 46 18.61 2.16 -1.54
N TYR A 47 18.16 3.38 -1.85
CA TYR A 47 18.69 4.60 -1.24
C TYR A 47 17.55 5.42 -0.63
N PRO A 48 16.98 4.97 0.50
CA PRO A 48 15.89 5.69 1.14
C PRO A 48 16.37 7.02 1.72
N PRO A 49 15.53 8.07 1.71
CA PRO A 49 15.88 9.38 2.28
C PRO A 49 16.29 9.31 3.76
N SER A 50 15.74 8.35 4.51
CA SER A 50 16.04 8.10 5.93
C SER A 50 17.49 7.76 6.21
N GLN A 51 18.24 7.31 5.20
CA GLN A 51 19.63 6.87 5.34
C GLN A 51 20.64 7.87 4.75
N CYS A 52 20.22 9.09 4.37
CA CYS A 52 21.11 10.15 3.89
C CYS A 52 22.08 9.70 2.79
N GLY A 53 21.59 8.92 1.82
CA GLY A 53 22.39 8.43 0.70
C GLY A 53 23.23 7.18 0.99
N LYS A 54 23.15 6.60 2.20
CA LYS A 54 23.66 5.25 2.45
C LYS A 54 22.72 4.22 1.83
N GLY A 55 23.30 3.30 1.06
CA GLY A 55 22.57 2.20 0.45
C GLY A 55 22.10 1.20 1.50
N GLU A 56 20.80 0.88 1.47
CA GLU A 56 20.20 -0.18 2.25
C GLU A 56 20.07 -1.43 1.39
N LYS A 57 20.64 -2.54 1.87
CA LYS A 57 20.56 -3.84 1.20
C LYS A 57 19.49 -4.69 1.84
N SER A 58 18.56 -5.18 1.05
CA SER A 58 17.48 -6.04 1.51
C SER A 58 17.29 -7.22 0.57
N LEU A 59 17.06 -8.40 1.16
CA LEU A 59 16.70 -9.60 0.42
C LEU A 59 15.20 -9.54 0.12
N GLN A 60 14.84 -9.75 -1.15
CA GLN A 60 13.48 -9.60 -1.66
C GLN A 60 13.11 -10.80 -2.52
N HIS A 61 11.83 -11.15 -2.55
CA HIS A 61 11.34 -12.18 -3.46
C HIS A 61 11.17 -11.60 -4.87
N VAL A 62 11.51 -12.38 -5.90
CA VAL A 62 11.43 -11.98 -7.31
C VAL A 62 10.04 -11.49 -7.72
N SER A 63 8.98 -12.02 -7.08
CA SER A 63 7.59 -11.59 -7.31
C SER A 63 7.30 -10.13 -6.95
N TRP A 64 8.19 -9.47 -6.20
CA TRP A 64 8.03 -8.07 -5.82
C TRP A 64 8.50 -7.12 -6.93
N VAL A 65 9.21 -7.63 -7.93
CA VAL A 65 9.55 -6.83 -9.12
C VAL A 65 8.25 -6.45 -9.84
N ARG A 66 8.15 -5.19 -10.25
CA ARG A 66 7.02 -4.61 -10.99
C ARG A 66 7.41 -4.24 -12.40
N ALA A 67 8.62 -3.72 -12.56
CA ALA A 67 9.21 -3.38 -13.85
C ALA A 67 10.74 -3.33 -13.73
N ILE A 68 11.40 -3.44 -14.88
CA ILE A 68 12.85 -3.33 -15.04
C ILE A 68 13.08 -2.27 -16.12
N GLY A 69 14.02 -1.36 -15.91
CA GLY A 69 14.29 -0.29 -16.87
C GLY A 69 15.14 0.82 -16.29
N THR A 70 15.23 1.94 -17.01
CA THR A 70 15.87 3.14 -16.52
C THR A 70 15.02 3.82 -15.43
N ILE A 71 15.65 4.63 -14.57
CA ILE A 71 14.94 5.37 -13.51
C ILE A 71 13.77 6.18 -14.09
N HIS A 72 13.96 6.78 -15.27
CA HIS A 72 12.92 7.57 -15.93
C HIS A 72 11.72 6.70 -16.36
N GLU A 73 11.96 5.60 -17.08
CA GLU A 73 10.91 4.68 -17.52
C GLU A 73 10.12 4.10 -16.34
N LEU A 74 10.83 3.71 -15.28
CA LEU A 74 10.20 3.18 -14.07
C LEU A 74 9.34 4.24 -13.36
N GLY A 75 9.78 5.51 -13.37
CA GLY A 75 8.99 6.63 -12.87
C GLY A 75 7.70 6.88 -13.68
N GLU A 76 7.77 6.77 -15.01
CA GLU A 76 6.57 6.86 -15.86
C GLU A 76 5.61 5.70 -15.61
N ILE A 77 6.11 4.47 -15.50
CA ILE A 77 5.29 3.30 -15.16
C ILE A 77 4.60 3.50 -13.82
N GLN A 78 5.34 3.96 -12.81
CA GLN A 78 4.77 4.22 -11.48
C GLN A 78 3.67 5.27 -11.51
N ARG A 79 3.89 6.38 -12.23
CA ARG A 79 2.89 7.45 -12.40
C ARG A 79 1.66 6.97 -13.15
N GLY A 80 1.85 6.32 -14.31
CA GLY A 80 0.75 5.79 -15.10
C GLY A 80 -0.13 4.84 -14.30
N CYS A 81 0.45 3.88 -13.58
CA CYS A 81 -0.31 2.98 -12.72
C CYS A 81 -1.02 3.72 -11.56
N ARG A 82 -0.39 4.75 -10.99
CA ARG A 82 -1.02 5.57 -9.93
C ARG A 82 -2.23 6.33 -10.47
N ASP A 83 -2.10 6.90 -11.66
CA ASP A 83 -3.15 7.71 -12.28
C ASP A 83 -4.33 6.84 -12.73
N GLU A 84 -4.07 5.67 -13.32
CA GLU A 84 -5.11 4.70 -13.68
C GLU A 84 -5.90 4.21 -12.46
N LEU A 85 -5.23 4.00 -11.32
CA LEU A 85 -5.88 3.54 -10.09
C LEU A 85 -6.47 4.68 -9.26
N LYS A 86 -6.24 5.95 -9.64
CA LYS A 86 -6.69 7.10 -8.86
C LYS A 86 -8.21 7.10 -8.68
N LEU A 87 -8.97 6.92 -9.76
CA LEU A 87 -10.43 6.91 -9.71
C LEU A 87 -10.97 5.81 -8.80
N LEU A 88 -10.37 4.61 -8.84
CA LEU A 88 -10.77 3.50 -7.97
C LEU A 88 -10.42 3.79 -6.50
N THR A 89 -9.25 4.36 -6.26
CA THR A 89 -8.80 4.73 -4.90
C THR A 89 -9.67 5.82 -4.30
N ASP A 90 -10.05 6.82 -5.10
CA ASP A 90 -10.93 7.90 -4.68
C ASP A 90 -12.35 7.36 -4.38
N ALA A 91 -12.89 6.49 -5.24
CA ALA A 91 -14.19 5.84 -5.00
C ALA A 91 -14.21 5.00 -3.71
N VAL A 92 -13.13 4.27 -3.41
CA VAL A 92 -13.00 3.53 -2.14
C VAL A 92 -13.00 4.48 -0.95
N LYS A 93 -12.26 5.59 -1.02
CA LYS A 93 -12.21 6.59 0.07
C LYS A 93 -13.57 7.24 0.32
N GLU A 94 -14.29 7.59 -0.74
CA GLU A 94 -15.64 8.13 -0.62
C GLU A 94 -16.59 7.13 0.06
N ALA A 95 -16.49 5.83 -0.31
CA ALA A 95 -17.27 4.78 0.33
C ALA A 95 -16.91 4.60 1.82
N GLU A 96 -15.63 4.70 2.18
CA GLU A 96 -15.17 4.64 3.57
C GLU A 96 -15.67 5.83 4.40
N GLU A 97 -15.71 7.04 3.82
CA GLU A 97 -16.28 8.22 4.46
C GLU A 97 -17.78 8.11 4.65
N ALA A 98 -18.51 7.61 3.64
CA ALA A 98 -19.94 7.35 3.75
C ALA A 98 -20.25 6.32 4.86
N LEU A 99 -19.47 5.23 4.92
CA LEU A 99 -19.59 4.22 5.98
C LEU A 99 -19.30 4.81 7.36
N ARG A 100 -18.26 5.65 7.47
CA ARG A 100 -17.93 6.35 8.72
C ARG A 100 -19.10 7.23 9.18
N SER A 101 -19.64 8.03 8.28
CA SER A 101 -20.79 8.90 8.56
C SER A 101 -22.02 8.09 9.00
N ALA A 102 -22.32 6.99 8.32
CA ALA A 102 -23.42 6.09 8.70
C ALA A 102 -23.23 5.50 10.10
N ARG A 103 -22.00 5.05 10.43
CA ARG A 103 -21.66 4.54 11.76
C ARG A 103 -21.83 5.61 12.83
N ASP A 104 -21.38 6.83 12.58
CA ASP A 104 -21.48 7.92 13.54
C ASP A 104 -22.97 8.29 13.79
N ALA A 105 -23.82 8.23 12.76
CA ALA A 105 -25.27 8.40 12.90
C ALA A 105 -25.93 7.28 13.73
N VAL A 106 -25.47 6.03 13.62
CA VAL A 106 -25.95 4.94 14.48
C VAL A 106 -25.63 5.23 15.94
N TYR A 107 -24.40 5.62 16.25
CA TYR A 107 -24.01 5.93 17.62
C TYR A 107 -24.79 7.12 18.18
N ALA A 108 -25.01 8.18 17.41
CA ALA A 108 -25.84 9.30 17.82
C ALA A 108 -27.28 8.86 18.17
N ARG A 109 -27.87 7.95 17.40
CA ARG A 109 -29.20 7.39 17.70
C ARG A 109 -29.21 6.53 18.96
N LEU A 110 -28.15 5.77 19.22
CA LEU A 110 -28.02 5.00 20.45
C LEU A 110 -27.92 5.92 21.67
N ASP A 111 -27.18 7.02 21.56
CA ASP A 111 -27.07 8.01 22.64
C ASP A 111 -28.42 8.70 22.92
N GLU A 112 -29.19 9.04 21.87
CA GLU A 112 -30.56 9.56 22.00
C GLU A 112 -31.48 8.58 22.73
N ILE A 113 -31.42 7.28 22.37
CA ILE A 113 -32.22 6.23 23.02
C ILE A 113 -31.82 6.09 24.49
N ALA A 114 -30.51 6.03 24.79
CA ALA A 114 -30.01 5.91 26.14
C ALA A 114 -30.39 7.11 27.02
N ALA A 115 -30.38 8.32 26.46
CA ALA A 115 -30.80 9.53 27.16
C ALA A 115 -32.33 9.62 27.36
N ALA A 116 -33.12 9.00 26.49
CA ALA A 116 -34.57 8.96 26.58
C ALA A 116 -35.09 7.85 27.53
N GLU A 117 -34.28 6.82 27.80
CA GLU A 117 -34.61 5.85 28.83
C GLU A 117 -34.48 6.51 30.22
N PRO A 118 -35.55 6.54 31.04
CA PRO A 118 -35.40 6.96 32.41
C PRO A 118 -34.44 6.00 33.09
N MET A 119 -33.36 6.51 33.70
CA MET A 119 -32.52 5.73 34.59
C MET A 119 -33.45 5.07 35.61
N ARG A 120 -33.74 3.78 35.45
CA ARG A 120 -34.39 3.00 36.50
C ARG A 120 -33.42 3.07 37.66
N GLU A 121 -33.80 3.82 38.70
CA GLU A 121 -33.06 3.85 39.96
C GLU A 121 -32.78 2.40 40.36
N ALA A 122 -31.52 2.02 40.27
CA ALA A 122 -31.03 0.82 40.90
C ALA A 122 -31.05 1.10 42.41
N GLY A 123 -32.18 0.83 43.06
CA GLY A 123 -32.25 0.75 44.51
C GLY A 123 -33.38 1.55 45.17
N GLY A 124 -34.62 1.09 44.98
CA GLY A 124 -35.56 1.12 46.09
C GLY A 124 -35.06 0.15 47.18
N GLY A 125 -34.60 0.69 48.30
CA GLY A 125 -34.20 -0.10 49.46
C GLY A 125 -33.59 0.75 50.56
N ILE A 126 -34.44 1.36 51.39
CA ILE A 126 -34.59 1.05 52.83
C ILE A 126 -36.05 1.31 53.22
#